data_AF-A0A924QSB2-F1
#
_entry.id   AF-A0A924QSB2-F1
#
_cell.length_a   1.000
_cell.length_b   1.000
_cell.length_c   1.000
_cell.angle_alpha   90.00
_cell.angle_beta   90.00
_cell.angle_gamma   90.00
#
_symmetry.space_group_name_H-M   'P 1'
#
loop_
_entity.id
_entity.type
_entity.pdbx_description
1 polymer ?
#
loop_
_entity_poly.entity_id
_entity_poly.type
_entity_poly.pdbx_seq_one_letter_code
_entity_poly.pdbx_strand_id
1 'polypeptide(L)'
;GNGWAWNDYESDYMAERSEFPIYGNVVKFYSRNDTLVVMPNRFYNNSVTTVNKNLQKNSSGFRGKIQRQLGDNLFEASIESIPKAKFSTQYIPFKTSFTSHNSSNYTFINLIEDTLGKKLGYFVTKDNQNTMRLSSIIHSQPTDSLLKPMMHNSDNFFAEQTLLMVSNEKLGVMSDEKIIDTLLKTDFKGLPQKPKWVDGSGLSRYNLITPQDFVWVLTKMKSDFSWQRITTILATGNEGTLSNYYKNLSGKIFAKTGTLSNQVALSGYLITKRNKTLVFSILVNNHQTSATAIRRDVEKFLNSVWEKY
;
A
#
# COMPACT_ATOMS: atom_id res chain seq x y z
N GLY A 1 -2.80 9.07 6.85
CA GLY A 1 -2.46 10.34 6.18
C GLY A 1 -3.61 11.33 6.32
N ASN A 2 -3.40 12.57 5.92
CA ASN A 2 -4.48 13.57 5.88
C ASN A 2 -5.56 13.14 4.87
N GLY A 3 -6.84 13.20 5.23
CA GLY A 3 -7.95 12.77 4.36
C GLY A 3 -8.16 11.26 4.25
N TRP A 4 -7.50 10.46 5.10
CA TRP A 4 -7.78 9.03 5.26
C TRP A 4 -8.95 8.82 6.22
N ALA A 5 -9.81 7.83 5.95
CA ALA A 5 -10.98 7.59 6.77
C ALA A 5 -10.62 6.84 8.05
N TRP A 6 -11.02 7.38 9.22
CA TRP A 6 -10.64 6.81 10.51
C TRP A 6 -11.24 5.42 10.75
N ASN A 7 -12.40 5.13 10.17
CA ASN A 7 -13.11 3.86 10.31
C ASN A 7 -12.39 2.70 9.59
N ASP A 8 -11.42 2.98 8.73
CA ASP A 8 -10.66 1.96 8.00
C ASP A 8 -9.39 1.51 8.74
N TYR A 9 -9.14 2.00 9.97
CA TYR A 9 -7.88 1.81 10.73
C TYR A 9 -7.38 0.37 10.93
N GLU A 10 -8.24 -0.64 10.75
CA GLU A 10 -7.88 -2.06 10.80
C GLU A 10 -7.49 -2.64 9.43
N SER A 11 -7.76 -1.92 8.36
CA SER A 11 -7.48 -2.39 7.00
C SER A 11 -5.99 -2.38 6.71
N ASP A 12 -5.48 -3.41 6.06
CA ASP A 12 -4.07 -3.54 5.69
C ASP A 12 -3.51 -2.34 4.92
N TYR A 13 -4.32 -1.74 4.06
CA TYR A 13 -3.98 -0.54 3.28
C TYR A 13 -3.86 0.75 4.11
N MET A 14 -4.13 0.69 5.42
CA MET A 14 -4.02 1.79 6.39
C MET A 14 -2.79 1.67 7.31
N ALA A 15 -1.82 0.81 6.96
CA ALA A 15 -0.56 0.67 7.70
C ALA A 15 0.13 2.03 7.96
N GLU A 16 0.52 2.26 9.21
CA GLU A 16 1.17 3.52 9.60
C GLU A 16 2.56 3.64 8.98
N ARG A 17 2.91 4.84 8.53
CA ARG A 17 4.28 5.19 8.15
C ARG A 17 5.16 5.11 9.41
N SER A 18 6.38 4.61 9.27
CA SER A 18 7.39 4.54 10.32
C SER A 18 8.79 4.71 9.76
N GLU A 19 9.72 5.14 10.62
CA GLU A 19 11.13 5.35 10.29
C GLU A 19 11.86 4.05 9.97
N PHE A 20 11.40 2.95 10.57
CA PHE A 20 11.91 1.62 10.32
C PHE A 20 10.76 0.61 10.22
N PRO A 21 10.21 0.40 9.01
CA PRO A 21 9.21 -0.61 8.76
C PRO A 21 9.72 -2.02 9.04
N ILE A 22 8.99 -2.82 9.84
CA ILE A 22 9.19 -4.27 9.93
C ILE A 22 7.85 -4.96 9.67
N TYR A 23 7.87 -6.06 8.91
CA TYR A 23 6.67 -6.85 8.56
C TYR A 23 5.59 -6.02 7.86
N GLY A 24 5.97 -4.97 7.13
CA GLY A 24 5.02 -4.06 6.48
C GLY A 24 4.14 -3.29 7.46
N ASN A 25 4.53 -3.20 8.74
CA ASN A 25 3.75 -2.62 9.83
C ASN A 25 2.37 -3.27 10.04
N VAL A 26 2.24 -4.54 9.67
CA VAL A 26 1.04 -5.34 9.86
C VAL A 26 1.35 -6.61 10.64
N VAL A 27 0.35 -7.09 11.38
CA VAL A 27 0.33 -8.42 11.97
C VAL A 27 -0.49 -9.31 11.04
N LYS A 28 0.11 -10.42 10.61
CA LYS A 28 -0.54 -11.44 9.81
C LYS A 28 -1.16 -12.49 10.73
N PHE A 29 -2.48 -12.61 10.67
CA PHE A 29 -3.27 -13.65 11.31
C PHE A 29 -3.70 -14.67 10.26
N TYR A 30 -3.43 -15.94 10.46
CA TYR A 30 -3.87 -17.01 9.55
C TYR A 30 -4.12 -18.31 10.31
N SER A 31 -4.84 -19.26 9.69
CA SER A 31 -5.05 -20.59 10.28
C SER A 31 -4.08 -21.60 9.67
N ARG A 32 -3.41 -22.38 10.51
CA ARG A 32 -2.59 -23.53 10.10
C ARG A 32 -2.90 -24.71 11.01
N ASN A 33 -3.21 -25.87 10.43
CA ASN A 33 -3.59 -27.08 11.17
C ASN A 33 -4.63 -26.76 12.24
N ASP A 34 -5.66 -26.00 11.86
CA ASP A 34 -6.77 -25.62 12.71
C ASP A 34 -6.43 -24.68 13.89
N THR A 35 -5.20 -24.18 13.95
CA THR A 35 -4.74 -23.22 14.98
C THR A 35 -4.56 -21.83 14.39
N LEU A 36 -4.94 -20.80 15.17
CA LEU A 36 -4.60 -19.41 14.84
C LEU A 36 -3.09 -19.24 14.97
N VAL A 37 -2.46 -18.79 13.89
CA VAL A 37 -1.06 -18.42 13.84
C VAL A 37 -0.97 -16.91 13.64
N VAL A 38 -0.07 -16.29 14.40
CA VAL A 38 0.15 -14.85 14.41
C VAL A 38 1.60 -14.58 14.10
N MET A 39 1.84 -13.70 13.12
CA MET A 39 3.17 -13.30 12.69
C MET A 39 3.22 -11.77 12.65
N PRO A 40 4.13 -11.12 13.39
CA PRO A 40 5.16 -11.69 14.28
C PRO A 40 4.61 -12.42 15.52
N ASN A 41 5.30 -13.48 15.95
CA ASN A 41 4.86 -14.35 17.06
C ASN A 41 4.72 -13.57 18.39
N ARG A 42 5.52 -12.52 18.58
CA ARG A 42 5.45 -11.68 19.78
C ARG A 42 4.06 -11.08 20.04
N PHE A 43 3.27 -10.79 19.00
CA PHE A 43 1.91 -10.31 19.19
C PHE A 43 0.97 -11.38 19.76
N TYR A 44 1.26 -12.67 19.54
CA TYR A 44 0.41 -13.76 20.05
C TYR A 44 0.32 -13.74 21.58
N ASN A 45 1.47 -13.72 22.26
CA ASN A 45 1.53 -13.87 23.71
C ASN A 45 1.16 -12.59 24.48
N ASN A 46 1.40 -11.43 23.89
CA ASN A 46 1.36 -10.16 24.63
C ASN A 46 0.19 -9.27 24.25
N SER A 47 -0.46 -9.56 23.12
CA SER A 47 -1.39 -8.63 22.49
C SER A 47 -2.70 -9.29 22.05
N VAL A 48 -2.82 -10.62 21.99
CA VAL A 48 -4.04 -11.29 21.57
C VAL A 48 -4.83 -11.79 22.78
N THR A 49 -6.05 -11.29 22.95
CA THR A 49 -7.02 -11.82 23.91
C THR A 49 -8.10 -12.62 23.18
N THR A 50 -8.33 -13.87 23.60
CA THR A 50 -9.43 -14.68 23.07
C THR A 50 -10.72 -14.41 23.86
N VAL A 51 -11.74 -13.92 23.16
CA VAL A 51 -13.09 -13.73 23.72
C VAL A 51 -13.88 -15.02 23.48
N ASN A 52 -14.39 -15.64 24.56
CA ASN A 52 -14.97 -17.00 24.65
C ASN A 52 -13.95 -18.15 24.66
N LYS A 53 -13.62 -18.65 25.86
CA LYS A 53 -12.66 -19.74 26.14
C LYS A 53 -13.11 -21.14 25.70
N ASN A 54 -14.33 -21.30 25.17
CA ASN A 54 -14.81 -22.60 24.70
C ASN A 54 -14.28 -22.86 23.29
N LEU A 55 -12.99 -23.14 23.23
CA LEU A 55 -12.35 -23.86 22.13
C LEU A 55 -13.03 -25.23 22.04
N GLN A 56 -14.17 -25.34 21.35
CA GLN A 56 -14.53 -26.63 20.82
C GLN A 56 -13.46 -26.96 19.79
N LYS A 57 -12.51 -27.80 20.19
CA LYS A 57 -11.68 -28.66 19.33
C LYS A 57 -12.61 -29.57 18.52
N ASN A 58 -13.50 -28.99 17.73
CA ASN A 58 -14.17 -29.71 16.67
C ASN A 58 -13.23 -29.56 15.48
N SER A 59 -12.82 -30.70 14.95
CA SER A 59 -11.96 -31.06 13.80
C SER A 59 -12.06 -30.18 12.53
N SER A 60 -11.98 -28.86 12.69
CA SER A 60 -12.59 -27.93 11.73
C SER A 60 -11.96 -26.52 11.68
N GLY A 61 -11.01 -26.22 12.56
CA GLY A 61 -10.19 -25.00 12.50
C GLY A 61 -10.69 -23.77 13.23
N PHE A 62 -9.77 -22.85 13.53
CA PHE A 62 -10.11 -21.50 13.96
C PHE A 62 -11.09 -20.88 12.95
N ARG A 63 -12.24 -20.43 13.47
CA ARG A 63 -13.32 -19.76 12.73
C ARG A 63 -13.73 -18.54 13.53
N GLY A 64 -13.24 -17.39 13.11
CA GLY A 64 -13.44 -16.16 13.86
C GLY A 64 -13.03 -14.92 13.09
N LYS A 65 -13.11 -13.79 13.77
CA LYS A 65 -12.61 -12.50 13.32
C LYS A 65 -11.55 -12.04 14.32
N ILE A 66 -10.51 -11.39 13.80
CA ILE A 66 -9.57 -10.64 14.63
C ILE A 66 -9.92 -9.17 14.49
N GLN A 67 -9.99 -8.48 15.61
CA GLN A 67 -10.17 -7.02 15.66
C GLN A 67 -9.05 -6.42 16.49
N ARG A 68 -8.60 -5.23 16.15
CA ARG A 68 -7.64 -4.46 16.93
C ARG A 68 -8.36 -3.34 17.66
N GLN A 69 -8.07 -3.15 18.93
CA GLN A 69 -8.55 -1.99 19.67
C GLN A 69 -7.97 -0.69 19.08
N LEU A 70 -8.83 0.32 18.94
CA LEU A 70 -8.44 1.61 18.38
C LEU A 70 -7.36 2.25 19.27
N GLY A 71 -6.27 2.70 18.66
CA GLY A 71 -5.16 3.37 19.36
C GLY A 71 -4.08 2.45 19.93
N ASP A 72 -4.35 1.15 20.06
CA ASP A 72 -3.46 0.20 20.73
C ASP A 72 -3.06 -1.00 19.86
N ASN A 73 -2.02 -1.72 20.28
CA ASN A 73 -1.63 -3.03 19.74
C ASN A 73 -2.26 -4.17 20.52
N LEU A 74 -3.55 -4.05 20.84
CA LEU A 74 -4.34 -5.09 21.49
C LEU A 74 -5.34 -5.66 20.47
N PHE A 75 -5.35 -6.98 20.32
CA PHE A 75 -6.14 -7.70 19.34
C PHE A 75 -7.10 -8.66 20.04
N GLU A 76 -8.36 -8.61 19.66
CA GLU A 76 -9.40 -9.50 20.14
C GLU A 76 -9.72 -10.55 19.08
N ALA A 77 -9.52 -11.81 19.44
CA ALA A 77 -9.96 -12.93 18.65
C ALA A 77 -11.36 -13.34 19.11
N SER A 78 -12.37 -13.05 18.28
CA SER A 78 -13.76 -13.46 18.52
C SER A 78 -14.09 -14.68 17.66
N ILE A 79 -14.65 -15.73 18.28
CA ILE A 79 -15.13 -16.93 17.58
C ILE A 79 -16.61 -16.69 17.21
N GLU A 80 -16.95 -16.81 15.92
CA GLU A 80 -18.36 -16.76 15.49
C GLU A 80 -19.03 -18.11 15.76
N SER A 81 -20.19 -18.09 16.41
CA SER A 81 -20.98 -19.28 16.79
C SER A 81 -21.64 -19.99 15.60
N ILE A 82 -21.54 -19.44 14.40
CA ILE A 82 -22.14 -19.96 13.17
C ILE A 82 -21.00 -20.46 12.26
N PRO A 83 -21.10 -21.65 11.63
CA PRO A 83 -20.08 -22.18 10.75
C PRO A 83 -20.03 -21.37 9.45
N LYS A 84 -19.36 -20.22 9.51
CA LYS A 84 -18.89 -19.54 8.30
C LYS A 84 -17.54 -20.13 7.89
N ALA A 85 -17.18 -19.85 6.64
CA ALA A 85 -16.02 -20.33 5.92
C ALA A 85 -14.74 -20.40 6.76
N LYS A 86 -13.78 -21.25 6.32
CA LYS A 86 -12.43 -21.30 6.89
C LYS A 86 -11.88 -19.88 7.08
N PHE A 87 -11.21 -19.63 8.19
CA PHE A 87 -10.63 -18.33 8.49
C PHE A 87 -9.75 -17.85 7.33
N SER A 88 -10.12 -16.70 6.76
CA SER A 88 -9.28 -16.01 5.78
C SER A 88 -8.11 -15.37 6.51
N THR A 89 -6.94 -15.37 5.87
CA THR A 89 -5.81 -14.60 6.37
C THR A 89 -6.21 -13.14 6.51
N GLN A 90 -5.85 -12.51 7.62
CA GLN A 90 -6.05 -11.09 7.89
C GLN A 90 -4.69 -10.44 8.12
N TYR A 91 -4.49 -9.25 7.55
CA TYR A 91 -3.34 -8.40 7.79
C TYR A 91 -3.88 -7.16 8.49
N ILE A 92 -3.50 -6.94 9.74
CA ILE A 92 -4.02 -5.83 10.54
C ILE A 92 -2.86 -4.91 10.92
N PRO A 93 -2.89 -3.62 10.59
CA PRO A 93 -1.88 -2.67 11.00
C PRO A 93 -1.64 -2.67 12.51
N PHE A 94 -0.38 -2.60 12.92
CA PHE A 94 -0.03 -2.30 14.31
C PHE A 94 0.50 -0.87 14.44
N LYS A 95 0.29 -0.28 15.60
CA LYS A 95 0.87 0.99 16.05
C LYS A 95 2.39 0.85 16.14
N THR A 96 3.07 1.66 15.35
CA THR A 96 4.54 1.64 15.25
C THR A 96 5.22 2.46 16.34
N SER A 97 4.44 3.30 17.04
CA SER A 97 4.88 4.45 17.84
C SER A 97 6.08 4.22 18.76
N PHE A 98 6.99 5.19 18.70
CA PHE A 98 8.04 5.51 19.66
C PHE A 98 7.54 6.33 20.87
N THR A 99 6.24 6.52 21.02
CA THR A 99 5.64 7.45 21.98
C THR A 99 4.38 6.86 22.59
N SER A 100 4.55 5.82 23.41
CA SER A 100 3.61 5.60 24.51
C SER A 100 3.86 6.70 25.54
N HIS A 101 2.80 7.28 26.11
CA HIS A 101 2.87 8.16 27.28
C HIS A 101 3.63 7.52 28.48
N ASN A 102 3.96 6.23 28.41
CA ASN A 102 4.91 5.53 29.26
C ASN A 102 6.15 5.09 28.48
N SER A 103 7.28 5.73 28.80
CA SER A 103 8.54 5.86 28.09
C SER A 103 9.39 4.61 27.82
N SER A 104 8.82 3.40 27.73
CA SER A 104 9.64 2.18 27.80
C SER A 104 9.33 1.06 26.80
N ASN A 105 8.28 1.15 25.98
CA ASN A 105 7.82 -0.01 25.20
C ASN A 105 7.66 0.29 23.70
N TYR A 106 8.78 0.32 22.99
CA TYR A 106 8.84 0.55 21.55
C TYR A 106 8.50 -0.74 20.78
N THR A 107 7.37 -0.75 20.06
CA THR A 107 6.93 -1.92 19.28
C THR A 107 8.03 -2.40 18.32
N PHE A 108 8.72 -1.47 17.67
CA PHE A 108 9.84 -1.79 16.79
C PHE A 108 11.00 -2.50 17.51
N ILE A 109 11.47 -1.95 18.64
CA ILE A 109 12.58 -2.55 19.42
C ILE A 109 12.21 -3.97 19.84
N ASN A 110 10.98 -4.13 20.31
CA ASN A 110 10.44 -5.43 20.70
C ASN A 110 10.46 -6.47 19.57
N LEU A 111 10.14 -6.07 18.34
CA LEU A 111 10.20 -6.96 17.18
C LEU A 111 11.64 -7.34 16.82
N ILE A 112 12.59 -6.42 16.96
CA ILE A 112 14.00 -6.75 16.74
C ILE A 112 14.52 -7.67 17.85
N GLU A 113 14.22 -7.40 19.13
CA GLU A 113 14.63 -8.26 20.24
C GLU A 113 14.13 -9.69 20.06
N ASP A 114 12.88 -9.85 19.60
CA ASP A 114 12.27 -11.15 19.29
C ASP A 114 13.05 -11.88 18.18
N THR A 115 13.45 -11.14 17.14
CA THR A 115 14.20 -11.68 16.01
C THR A 115 15.64 -12.04 16.38
N LEU A 116 16.31 -11.20 17.17
CA LEU A 116 17.71 -11.38 17.56
C LEU A 116 17.91 -12.31 18.76
N GLY A 117 16.85 -12.57 19.54
CA GLY A 117 16.93 -13.29 20.81
C GLY A 117 17.76 -12.56 21.87
N LYS A 118 17.92 -11.24 21.76
CA LYS A 118 18.79 -10.42 22.62
C LYS A 118 18.06 -9.16 23.04
N LYS A 119 18.28 -8.73 24.29
CA LYS A 119 17.83 -7.44 24.78
C LYS A 119 18.63 -6.32 24.13
N LEU A 120 17.94 -5.27 23.70
CA LEU A 120 18.57 -4.12 23.06
C LEU A 120 18.55 -2.92 24.01
N GLY A 121 19.72 -2.31 24.18
CA GLY A 121 19.81 -0.95 24.74
C GLY A 121 19.47 0.05 23.64
N TYR A 122 18.77 1.12 24.00
CA TYR A 122 18.51 2.25 23.12
C TYR A 122 18.76 3.55 23.87
N PHE A 123 19.17 4.58 23.13
CA PHE A 123 19.41 5.91 23.66
C PHE A 123 18.48 6.88 22.95
N VAL A 124 17.70 7.65 23.72
CA VAL A 124 16.88 8.74 23.16
C VAL A 124 17.70 10.01 23.24
N THR A 125 18.26 10.45 22.10
CA THR A 125 19.02 11.70 22.05
C THR A 125 18.07 12.85 21.75
N LYS A 126 18.05 13.89 22.60
CA LYS A 126 17.31 15.13 22.33
C LYS A 126 17.98 16.01 21.26
N ASP A 127 19.22 15.73 20.93
CA ASP A 127 20.07 16.61 20.13
C ASP A 127 20.62 15.87 18.90
N ASN A 128 20.33 16.37 17.70
CA ASN A 128 20.85 15.85 16.44
C ASN A 128 22.37 16.08 16.26
N GLN A 129 23.02 16.78 17.20
CA GLN A 129 24.41 17.19 17.10
C GLN A 129 25.43 16.09 17.48
N ASN A 130 25.01 15.04 18.19
CA ASN A 130 25.85 13.88 18.52
C ASN A 130 25.30 12.60 17.88
N THR A 131 24.94 12.67 16.60
CA THR A 131 24.56 11.47 15.87
C THR A 131 25.78 10.59 15.70
N MET A 132 25.76 9.39 16.30
CA MET A 132 26.48 8.25 15.74
C MET A 132 26.01 8.13 14.29
N ARG A 133 26.71 8.81 13.37
CA ARG A 133 26.49 8.59 11.95
C ARG A 133 26.84 7.13 11.73
N LEU A 134 25.86 6.36 11.27
CA LEU A 134 26.16 5.08 10.64
C LEU A 134 27.29 5.35 9.65
N SER A 135 28.38 4.59 9.76
CA SER A 135 29.57 4.79 8.92
C SER A 135 29.28 4.57 7.44
N SER A 136 28.16 3.93 7.12
CA SER A 136 27.69 3.66 5.76
C SER A 136 26.16 3.58 5.67
N ILE A 137 25.63 3.89 4.49
CA ILE A 137 24.24 3.63 4.11
C ILE A 137 24.12 2.14 3.75
N ILE A 138 23.11 1.47 4.29
CA ILE A 138 22.80 0.07 3.94
C ILE A 138 21.73 0.06 2.85
N HIS A 139 22.11 -0.39 1.66
CA HIS A 139 21.17 -0.63 0.57
C HIS A 139 20.58 -2.05 0.68
N SER A 140 19.26 -2.17 0.54
CA SER A 140 18.55 -3.45 0.61
C SER A 140 18.48 -4.14 -0.75
N GLN A 141 17.48 -3.78 -1.56
CA GLN A 141 17.19 -4.35 -2.86
C GLN A 141 17.17 -3.29 -3.97
N PRO A 142 17.32 -3.68 -5.25
CA PRO A 142 17.13 -2.75 -6.37
C PRO A 142 15.75 -2.08 -6.33
N THR A 143 15.69 -0.81 -6.77
CA THR A 143 14.46 0.00 -6.74
C THR A 143 13.28 -0.69 -7.41
N ASP A 144 13.47 -1.32 -8.56
CA ASP A 144 12.39 -1.94 -9.32
C ASP A 144 11.85 -3.21 -8.63
N SER A 145 12.62 -3.85 -7.75
CA SER A 145 12.15 -4.95 -6.89
C SER A 145 11.13 -4.47 -5.85
N LEU A 146 11.13 -3.18 -5.51
CA LEU A 146 10.10 -2.54 -4.67
C LEU A 146 8.96 -1.95 -5.52
N LEU A 147 9.29 -1.25 -6.62
CA LEU A 147 8.28 -0.59 -7.45
C LEU A 147 7.31 -1.57 -8.11
N LYS A 148 7.78 -2.76 -8.52
CA LYS A 148 6.93 -3.77 -9.14
C LYS A 148 5.78 -4.22 -8.23
N PRO A 149 5.99 -4.78 -7.02
CA PRO A 149 4.88 -5.15 -6.15
C PRO A 149 4.03 -3.95 -5.74
N MET A 150 4.62 -2.77 -5.52
CA MET A 150 3.88 -1.53 -5.23
C MET A 150 2.85 -1.22 -6.32
N MET A 151 3.29 -1.23 -7.58
CA MET A 151 2.45 -0.87 -8.72
C MET A 151 1.47 -1.98 -9.11
N HIS A 152 1.88 -3.24 -9.03
CA HIS A 152 1.06 -4.40 -9.40
C HIS A 152 -0.08 -4.66 -8.42
N ASN A 153 0.20 -4.53 -7.12
CA ASN A 153 -0.76 -4.79 -6.04
C ASN A 153 -1.44 -3.51 -5.53
N SER A 154 -0.99 -2.33 -5.98
CA SER A 154 -1.43 -1.04 -5.45
C SER A 154 -1.14 -0.90 -3.95
N ASP A 155 0.09 -1.23 -3.55
CA ASP A 155 0.49 -1.21 -2.14
C ASP A 155 0.66 0.23 -1.64
N ASN A 156 -0.30 0.68 -0.82
CA ASN A 156 -0.31 2.03 -0.27
C ASN A 156 0.90 2.29 0.63
N PHE A 157 1.30 1.30 1.42
CA PHE A 157 2.39 1.45 2.37
C PHE A 157 3.71 1.72 1.66
N PHE A 158 4.00 0.97 0.59
CA PHE A 158 5.17 1.21 -0.25
C PHE A 158 5.14 2.57 -0.93
N ALA A 159 3.98 3.03 -1.38
CA ALA A 159 3.85 4.35 -2.02
C ALA A 159 4.13 5.50 -1.05
N GLU A 160 3.56 5.44 0.16
CA GLU A 160 3.82 6.42 1.23
C GLU A 160 5.29 6.43 1.66
N GLN A 161 5.86 5.26 1.90
CA GLN A 161 7.26 5.14 2.32
C GLN A 161 8.22 5.61 1.23
N THR A 162 7.95 5.29 -0.03
CA THR A 162 8.78 5.74 -1.16
C THR A 162 8.80 7.27 -1.24
N LEU A 163 7.64 7.94 -1.04
CA LEU A 163 7.58 9.40 -1.04
C LEU A 163 8.42 10.01 0.09
N LEU A 164 8.40 9.43 1.29
CA LEU A 164 9.23 9.86 2.41
C LEU A 164 10.73 9.61 2.16
N MET A 165 11.09 8.50 1.52
CA MET A 165 12.48 8.22 1.15
C MET A 165 13.00 9.21 0.10
N VAL A 166 12.18 9.57 -0.90
CA VAL A 166 12.51 10.63 -1.87
C VAL A 166 12.65 11.98 -1.16
N SER A 167 11.82 12.26 -0.16
CA SER A 167 11.94 13.46 0.68
C SER A 167 13.28 13.49 1.41
N ASN A 168 13.66 12.39 2.06
CA ASN A 168 14.92 12.31 2.79
C ASN A 168 16.12 12.49 1.85
N GLU A 169 16.08 11.86 0.68
CA GLU A 169 17.15 11.96 -0.31
C GLU A 169 17.30 13.40 -0.86
N LYS A 170 16.20 14.06 -1.23
CA LYS A 170 16.25 15.40 -1.83
C LYS A 170 16.40 16.53 -0.82
N LEU A 171 15.84 16.38 0.39
CA LEU A 171 15.66 17.47 1.36
C LEU A 171 16.29 17.19 2.73
N GLY A 172 16.82 15.98 2.98
CA GLY A 172 17.37 15.58 4.28
C GLY A 172 16.32 15.45 5.39
N VAL A 173 15.03 15.45 5.04
CA VAL A 173 13.90 15.33 5.97
C VAL A 173 12.83 14.41 5.39
N MET A 174 12.12 13.66 6.22
CA MET A 174 10.97 12.86 5.78
C MET A 174 9.66 13.65 5.95
N SER A 175 9.22 14.34 4.91
CA SER A 175 7.98 15.13 4.90
C SER A 175 7.33 15.07 3.53
N ASP A 176 6.14 14.45 3.47
CA ASP A 176 5.27 14.40 2.30
C ASP A 176 4.93 15.80 1.77
N GLU A 177 4.51 16.72 2.64
CA GLU A 177 4.18 18.10 2.26
C GLU A 177 5.36 18.81 1.56
N LYS A 178 6.54 18.78 2.19
CA LYS A 178 7.73 19.47 1.65
C LYS A 178 8.20 18.87 0.34
N ILE A 179 8.19 17.54 0.22
CA ILE A 179 8.64 16.89 -1.01
C ILE A 179 7.63 17.07 -2.14
N ILE A 180 6.32 17.00 -1.86
CA ILE A 180 5.28 17.26 -2.86
C ILE A 180 5.41 18.68 -3.39
N ASP A 181 5.54 19.69 -2.52
CA ASP A 181 5.73 21.09 -2.94
C ASP A 181 6.99 21.25 -3.81
N THR A 182 8.09 20.61 -3.41
CA THR A 182 9.35 20.62 -4.17
C THR A 182 9.15 20.01 -5.55
N LEU A 183 8.61 18.78 -5.64
CA LEU A 183 8.41 18.06 -6.90
C LEU A 183 7.48 18.82 -7.86
N LEU A 184 6.43 19.47 -7.35
CA LEU A 184 5.53 20.30 -8.17
C LEU A 184 6.22 21.54 -8.74
N LYS A 185 7.25 22.07 -8.08
CA LYS A 185 8.05 23.20 -8.56
C LYS A 185 9.22 22.78 -9.46
N THR A 186 9.66 21.52 -9.36
CA THR A 186 10.78 20.97 -10.12
C THR A 186 10.32 19.95 -11.16
N ASP A 187 10.30 18.67 -10.78
CA ASP A 187 10.15 17.50 -11.65
C ASP A 187 8.77 17.50 -12.38
N PHE A 188 7.77 18.15 -11.79
CA PHE A 188 6.40 18.24 -12.28
C PHE A 188 5.93 19.67 -12.60
N LYS A 189 6.85 20.62 -12.78
CA LYS A 189 6.54 22.01 -13.17
C LYS A 189 5.74 22.11 -14.47
N GLY A 190 5.87 21.14 -15.37
CA GLY A 190 5.21 21.10 -16.66
C GLY A 190 3.80 20.51 -16.67
N LEU A 191 3.24 20.15 -15.50
CA LEU A 191 1.88 19.61 -15.44
C LEU A 191 0.86 20.58 -16.07
N PRO A 192 -0.06 20.09 -16.92
CA PRO A 192 -1.06 20.93 -17.58
C PRO A 192 -1.99 21.67 -16.61
N GLN A 193 -2.34 21.03 -15.50
CA GLN A 193 -3.15 21.60 -14.43
C GLN A 193 -2.37 21.54 -13.12
N LYS A 194 -2.65 22.48 -12.21
CA LYS A 194 -2.07 22.43 -10.86
C LYS A 194 -2.83 21.40 -10.03
N PRO A 195 -2.25 20.24 -9.69
CA PRO A 195 -2.94 19.25 -8.88
C PRO A 195 -3.00 19.68 -7.42
N LYS A 196 -3.95 19.11 -6.68
CA LYS A 196 -3.86 19.01 -5.22
C LYS A 196 -3.33 17.62 -4.90
N TRP A 197 -2.05 17.53 -4.53
CA TRP A 197 -1.40 16.26 -4.18
C TRP A 197 -1.14 16.24 -2.67
N VAL A 198 -1.65 15.21 -1.99
CA VAL A 198 -1.69 15.14 -0.52
C VAL A 198 -0.93 13.94 0.04
N ASP A 199 -0.88 12.83 -0.67
CA ASP A 199 -0.21 11.61 -0.20
C ASP A 199 0.40 10.79 -1.35
N GLY A 200 1.22 9.80 -1.03
CA GLY A 200 1.91 8.97 -2.03
C GLY A 200 1.02 7.89 -2.64
N SER A 201 0.06 7.39 -1.87
CA SER A 201 -0.77 6.23 -2.21
C SER A 201 -2.02 6.55 -3.04
N GLY A 202 -2.53 7.78 -2.98
CA GLY A 202 -3.81 8.14 -3.55
C GLY A 202 -5.01 7.76 -2.67
N LEU A 203 -4.78 7.31 -1.43
CA LEU A 203 -5.85 6.93 -0.51
C LEU A 203 -6.61 8.15 0.03
N SER A 204 -5.92 9.29 0.17
CA SER A 204 -6.53 10.55 0.59
C SER A 204 -7.60 11.02 -0.39
N ARG A 205 -8.80 11.29 0.14
CA ARG A 205 -9.90 11.90 -0.63
C ARG A 205 -9.64 13.34 -1.05
N TYR A 206 -8.54 13.92 -0.58
CA TYR A 206 -8.16 15.29 -0.91
C TYR A 206 -7.24 15.40 -2.13
N ASN A 207 -6.78 14.27 -2.68
CA ASN A 207 -6.06 14.27 -3.95
C ASN A 207 -6.99 14.70 -5.09
N LEU A 208 -6.56 15.68 -5.88
CA LEU A 208 -7.25 16.15 -7.08
C LEU A 208 -6.23 16.23 -8.23
N ILE A 209 -6.38 15.35 -9.20
CA ILE A 209 -5.52 15.23 -10.38
C ILE A 209 -6.42 15.04 -11.60
N THR A 210 -6.09 15.67 -12.73
CA THR A 210 -6.88 15.56 -13.96
C THR A 210 -6.38 14.41 -14.86
N PRO A 211 -7.21 13.90 -15.79
CA PRO A 211 -6.73 12.92 -16.77
C PRO A 211 -5.57 13.45 -17.63
N GLN A 212 -5.54 14.76 -17.90
CA GLN A 212 -4.47 15.41 -18.67
C GLN A 212 -3.14 15.36 -17.91
N ASP A 213 -3.16 15.55 -16.59
CA ASP A 213 -1.98 15.42 -15.74
C ASP A 213 -1.41 14.01 -15.77
N PHE A 214 -2.25 12.98 -15.68
CA PHE A 214 -1.78 11.59 -15.80
C PHE A 214 -1.23 11.26 -17.18
N VAL A 215 -1.87 11.73 -18.26
CA VAL A 215 -1.33 11.58 -19.62
C VAL A 215 0.02 12.28 -19.76
N TRP A 216 0.19 13.45 -19.16
CA TRP A 216 1.47 14.15 -19.15
C TRP A 216 2.55 13.36 -18.39
N VAL A 217 2.24 12.87 -17.19
CA VAL A 217 3.17 12.06 -16.37
C VAL A 217 3.58 10.78 -17.11
N LEU A 218 2.62 10.08 -17.73
CA LEU A 218 2.91 8.88 -18.51
C LEU A 218 3.73 9.21 -19.76
N THR A 219 3.45 10.33 -20.43
CA THR A 219 4.25 10.77 -21.58
C THR A 219 5.68 11.07 -21.19
N LYS A 220 5.89 11.77 -20.06
CA LYS A 220 7.21 12.00 -19.48
C LYS A 220 7.89 10.69 -19.09
N MET A 221 7.19 9.78 -18.42
CA MET A 221 7.70 8.46 -18.05
C MET A 221 8.19 7.67 -19.28
N LYS A 222 7.45 7.72 -20.40
CA LYS A 222 7.84 7.08 -21.66
C LYS A 222 9.08 7.71 -22.31
N SER A 223 9.32 9.00 -22.08
CA SER A 223 10.53 9.70 -22.52
C SER A 223 11.74 9.37 -21.64
N ASP A 224 11.53 9.27 -20.33
CA ASP A 224 12.61 9.19 -19.34
C ASP A 224 13.08 7.74 -19.09
N PHE A 225 12.25 6.74 -19.38
CA PHE A 225 12.54 5.34 -19.06
C PHE A 225 12.34 4.40 -20.25
N SER A 226 13.12 3.31 -20.26
CA SER A 226 13.00 2.28 -21.28
C SER A 226 11.63 1.60 -21.21
N TRP A 227 11.11 1.19 -22.38
CA TRP A 227 9.84 0.48 -22.45
C TRP A 227 9.84 -0.80 -21.60
N GLN A 228 10.95 -1.54 -21.59
CA GLN A 228 11.18 -2.71 -20.74
C GLN A 228 10.93 -2.41 -19.25
N ARG A 229 11.46 -1.30 -18.74
CA ARG A 229 11.29 -0.92 -17.33
C ARG A 229 9.83 -0.58 -17.04
N ILE A 230 9.20 0.20 -17.91
CA ILE A 230 7.79 0.61 -17.80
C ILE A 230 6.87 -0.62 -17.75
N THR A 231 7.03 -1.56 -18.69
CA THR A 231 6.20 -2.78 -18.74
C THR A 231 6.52 -3.78 -17.64
N THR A 232 7.68 -3.67 -17.00
CA THR A 232 8.02 -4.47 -15.82
C THR A 232 7.26 -3.98 -14.58
N ILE A 233 7.16 -2.66 -14.39
CA ILE A 233 6.55 -2.08 -13.19
C ILE A 233 5.05 -1.88 -13.30
N LEU A 234 4.49 -1.64 -14.50
CA LEU A 234 3.04 -1.58 -14.69
C LEU A 234 2.47 -2.97 -14.95
N ALA A 235 1.36 -3.30 -14.28
CA ALA A 235 0.64 -4.54 -14.53
C ALA A 235 0.00 -4.53 -15.93
N THR A 236 -0.05 -5.71 -16.55
CA THR A 236 -0.81 -5.92 -17.80
C THR A 236 -2.15 -6.63 -17.55
N GLY A 237 -2.96 -6.79 -18.61
CA GLY A 237 -4.20 -7.57 -18.53
C GLY A 237 -3.93 -8.98 -18.02
N ASN A 238 -4.82 -9.51 -17.17
CA ASN A 238 -4.64 -10.79 -16.47
C ASN A 238 -3.46 -10.81 -15.45
N GLU A 239 -2.96 -9.66 -14.99
CA GLU A 239 -1.90 -9.57 -13.99
C GLU A 239 -2.24 -8.55 -12.89
N GLY A 240 -1.77 -8.80 -11.65
CA GLY A 240 -1.94 -7.89 -10.52
C GLY A 240 -3.40 -7.45 -10.29
N THR A 241 -3.59 -6.15 -10.10
CA THR A 241 -4.94 -5.53 -9.98
C THR A 241 -5.81 -5.65 -11.25
N LEU A 242 -5.25 -6.08 -12.38
CA LEU A 242 -5.96 -6.37 -13.64
C LEU A 242 -6.16 -7.88 -13.88
N SER A 243 -5.87 -8.75 -12.90
CA SER A 243 -6.00 -10.23 -13.02
C SER A 243 -7.33 -10.73 -13.61
N ASN A 244 -8.44 -10.05 -13.34
CA ASN A 244 -9.76 -10.43 -13.84
C ASN A 244 -10.27 -9.61 -15.03
N TYR A 245 -9.41 -8.78 -15.62
CA TYR A 245 -9.73 -7.81 -16.66
C TYR A 245 -8.71 -7.85 -17.80
N TYR A 246 -9.13 -7.39 -18.98
CA TYR A 246 -8.30 -7.19 -20.17
C TYR A 246 -7.54 -8.46 -20.60
N LYS A 247 -8.12 -9.65 -20.40
CA LYS A 247 -7.42 -10.92 -20.67
C LYS A 247 -6.95 -11.04 -22.12
N ASN A 248 -7.73 -10.54 -23.07
CA ASN A 248 -7.40 -10.49 -24.49
C ASN A 248 -6.35 -9.41 -24.85
N LEU A 249 -6.07 -8.48 -23.93
CA LEU A 249 -5.07 -7.42 -24.07
C LEU A 249 -3.84 -7.65 -23.16
N SER A 250 -3.64 -8.86 -22.64
CA SER A 250 -2.41 -9.21 -21.92
C SER A 250 -1.18 -8.96 -22.82
N GLY A 251 -0.18 -8.26 -22.28
CA GLY A 251 1.00 -7.78 -23.02
C GLY A 251 0.73 -6.60 -23.96
N LYS A 252 -0.50 -6.09 -24.04
CA LYS A 252 -0.91 -4.97 -24.91
C LYS A 252 -1.43 -3.76 -24.15
N ILE A 253 -1.98 -3.96 -22.95
CA ILE A 253 -2.32 -2.88 -22.02
C ILE A 253 -1.34 -2.90 -20.85
N PHE A 254 -0.82 -1.74 -20.43
CA PHE A 254 0.03 -1.60 -19.24
C PHE A 254 -0.49 -0.42 -18.45
N ALA A 255 -1.10 -0.66 -17.29
CA ALA A 255 -1.86 0.39 -16.62
C ALA A 255 -1.86 0.25 -15.10
N LYS A 256 -2.09 1.38 -14.44
CA LYS A 256 -2.32 1.45 -13.00
C LYS A 256 -3.80 1.68 -12.73
N THR A 257 -4.37 0.84 -11.87
CA THR A 257 -5.73 0.97 -11.36
C THR A 257 -5.79 1.92 -10.16
N GLY A 258 -6.94 2.55 -9.94
CA GLY A 258 -7.28 3.24 -8.70
C GLY A 258 -8.73 2.97 -8.37
N THR A 259 -9.05 2.66 -7.12
CA THR A 259 -10.45 2.42 -6.71
C THR A 259 -10.65 2.77 -5.26
N LEU A 260 -11.62 3.63 -5.02
CA LEU A 260 -12.17 3.96 -3.71
C LEU A 260 -13.69 3.92 -3.83
N SER A 261 -14.43 4.08 -2.73
CA SER A 261 -15.89 4.22 -2.81
C SER A 261 -16.25 5.33 -3.81
N ASN A 262 -17.13 5.01 -4.76
CA ASN A 262 -17.62 5.94 -5.79
C ASN A 262 -16.57 6.46 -6.78
N GLN A 263 -15.37 5.86 -6.81
CA GLN A 263 -14.28 6.27 -7.68
C GLN A 263 -13.61 5.06 -8.35
N VAL A 264 -13.47 5.11 -9.67
CA VAL A 264 -12.68 4.16 -10.46
C VAL A 264 -11.76 4.94 -11.39
N ALA A 265 -10.49 4.60 -11.38
CA ALA A 265 -9.46 5.19 -12.22
C ALA A 265 -8.67 4.10 -12.94
N LEU A 266 -8.28 4.37 -14.17
CA LEU A 266 -7.34 3.56 -14.94
C LEU A 266 -6.53 4.49 -15.86
N SER A 267 -5.21 4.49 -15.70
CA SER A 267 -4.31 5.27 -16.56
C SER A 267 -3.13 4.40 -16.98
N GLY A 268 -2.69 4.55 -18.23
CA GLY A 268 -1.58 3.75 -18.74
C GLY A 268 -1.39 3.85 -20.24
N TYR A 269 -0.88 2.75 -20.80
CA TYR A 269 -0.56 2.60 -22.21
C TYR A 269 -1.40 1.48 -22.83
N LEU A 270 -1.80 1.67 -24.08
CA LEU A 270 -2.49 0.67 -24.89
C LEU A 270 -1.80 0.53 -26.25
N ILE A 271 -1.28 -0.65 -26.55
CA ILE A 271 -0.75 -1.03 -27.85
C ILE A 271 -1.93 -1.52 -28.69
N THR A 272 -2.31 -0.74 -29.71
CA THR A 272 -3.46 -1.00 -30.57
C THR A 272 -3.20 -2.16 -31.55
N LYS A 273 -4.25 -2.62 -32.25
CA LYS A 273 -4.08 -3.66 -33.29
C LYS A 273 -3.11 -3.25 -34.39
N ARG A 274 -3.04 -1.96 -34.73
CA ARG A 274 -2.09 -1.43 -35.73
C ARG A 274 -0.73 -1.06 -35.14
N ASN A 275 -0.39 -1.61 -33.97
CA ASN A 275 0.88 -1.43 -33.28
C ASN A 275 1.20 0.03 -32.91
N LYS A 276 0.17 0.88 -32.74
CA LYS A 276 0.35 2.24 -32.20
C LYS A 276 0.25 2.18 -30.68
N THR A 277 1.14 2.87 -29.98
CA THR A 277 1.00 3.03 -28.52
C THR A 277 0.21 4.29 -28.22
N LEU A 278 -0.96 4.12 -27.60
CA LEU A 278 -1.74 5.20 -27.03
C LEU A 278 -1.37 5.39 -25.56
N VAL A 279 -1.40 6.64 -25.09
CA VAL A 279 -1.36 7.01 -23.66
C VAL A 279 -2.77 7.43 -23.27
N PHE A 280 -3.29 6.90 -22.17
CA PHE A 280 -4.67 7.17 -21.76
C PHE A 280 -4.80 7.38 -20.26
N SER A 281 -5.86 8.10 -19.88
CA SER A 281 -6.32 8.21 -18.49
C SER A 281 -7.84 8.30 -18.48
N ILE A 282 -8.47 7.47 -17.65
CA ILE A 282 -9.91 7.39 -17.46
C ILE A 282 -10.17 7.50 -15.96
N LEU A 283 -10.83 8.58 -15.54
CA LEU A 283 -11.19 8.84 -14.15
C LEU A 283 -12.72 8.97 -14.06
N VAL A 284 -13.35 8.08 -13.31
CA VAL A 284 -14.80 8.06 -13.07
C VAL A 284 -15.05 8.32 -11.60
N ASN A 285 -15.60 9.49 -11.28
CA ASN A 285 -15.89 9.92 -9.92
C ASN A 285 -17.41 9.97 -9.67
N ASN A 286 -17.80 9.97 -8.40
CA ASN A 286 -19.18 10.14 -7.93
C ASN A 286 -20.19 9.16 -8.53
N HIS A 287 -19.74 7.97 -8.94
CA HIS A 287 -20.64 6.92 -9.43
C HIS A 287 -21.35 6.23 -8.25
N GLN A 288 -22.60 5.80 -8.46
CA GLN A 288 -23.39 5.12 -7.43
C GLN A 288 -23.48 3.59 -7.64
N THR A 289 -22.94 3.08 -8.75
CA THR A 289 -22.90 1.64 -9.03
C THR A 289 -21.66 0.96 -8.43
N SER A 290 -21.56 -0.36 -8.54
CA SER A 290 -20.37 -1.11 -8.13
C SER A 290 -19.13 -0.72 -8.95
N ALA A 291 -17.96 -0.72 -8.32
CA ALA A 291 -16.69 -0.49 -9.04
C ALA A 291 -16.48 -1.52 -10.17
N THR A 292 -16.93 -2.77 -9.98
CA THR A 292 -16.87 -3.82 -10.99
C THR A 292 -17.63 -3.45 -12.26
N ALA A 293 -18.84 -2.88 -12.14
CA ALA A 293 -19.63 -2.46 -13.30
C ALA A 293 -18.89 -1.39 -14.11
N ILE A 294 -18.40 -0.33 -13.44
CA ILE A 294 -17.61 0.72 -14.10
C ILE A 294 -16.36 0.15 -14.77
N ARG A 295 -15.60 -0.71 -14.07
CA ARG A 295 -14.41 -1.35 -14.65
C ARG A 295 -14.73 -2.16 -15.91
N ARG A 296 -15.86 -2.87 -15.95
CA ARG A 296 -16.30 -3.62 -17.14
C ARG A 296 -16.68 -2.71 -18.30
N ASP A 297 -17.28 -1.55 -18.03
CA ASP A 297 -17.61 -0.61 -19.10
C ASP A 297 -16.37 0.11 -19.64
N VAL A 298 -15.42 0.46 -18.76
CA VAL A 298 -14.10 0.96 -19.15
C VAL A 298 -13.34 -0.10 -19.97
N GLU A 299 -13.45 -1.39 -19.61
CA GLU A 299 -12.88 -2.49 -20.37
C GLU A 299 -13.47 -2.63 -21.77
N LYS A 300 -14.80 -2.59 -21.91
CA LYS A 300 -15.46 -2.59 -23.22
C LYS A 300 -15.02 -1.40 -24.09
N PHE A 301 -14.93 -0.21 -23.49
CA PHE A 301 -14.48 0.99 -24.18
C PHE A 301 -13.03 0.85 -24.69
N LEU A 302 -12.09 0.42 -23.84
CA LEU A 302 -10.70 0.27 -24.27
C LEU A 302 -10.52 -0.86 -25.30
N ASN A 303 -11.33 -1.92 -25.25
CA ASN A 303 -11.36 -2.93 -26.30
C ASN A 303 -11.81 -2.35 -27.65
N SER A 304 -12.83 -1.49 -27.67
CA SER A 304 -13.25 -0.84 -28.93
C SER A 304 -12.20 0.12 -29.48
N VAL A 305 -11.48 0.84 -28.60
CA VAL A 305 -10.33 1.68 -28.98
C VAL A 305 -9.20 0.82 -29.56
N TRP A 306 -8.88 -0.31 -28.92
CA TRP A 306 -7.87 -1.25 -29.38
C TRP A 306 -8.16 -1.82 -30.77
N GLU A 307 -9.43 -2.15 -31.04
CA GLU A 307 -9.91 -2.67 -32.33
C GLU A 307 -9.86 -1.62 -33.45
N LYS A 308 -10.24 -0.38 -33.14
CA LYS A 308 -10.40 0.69 -34.13
C LYS A 308 -9.07 1.26 -34.63
N TYR A 309 -8.07 1.35 -33.75
CA TYR A 309 -6.78 2.01 -34.01
C TYR A 309 -5.61 1.03 -34.12
#